data_AF-A0A9P1ING9-F1
#
_entry.id   AF-A0A9P1ING9-F1
#
_cell.length_a   1.000
_cell.length_b   1.000
_cell.length_c   1.000
_cell.angle_alpha   90.00
_cell.angle_beta   90.00
_cell.angle_gamma   90.00
#
_symmetry.space_group_name_H-M   'P 1'
#
loop_
_entity.id
_entity.type
_entity.pdbx_description
1 polymer ?
#
loop_
_entity_poly.entity_id
_entity_poly.type
_entity_poly.pdbx_seq_one_letter_code
_entity_poly.pdbx_strand_id
1 'polypeptide(L)'
;MASQHSSQETRECADGLAKNVNSNHVGIFIDSVVSALLGVFQTAYSFMPSFTSSDNREIMALQNIQARIRMVLAYLMAQLALVKEGRPGGLLVLGTANVDESLVGYLTKYDCSSADINPIGSVSKIDLRKFLELAYNKYGMTALRSVIDSVPTAELRPLVDGKVEQTDESEIGLTYEELSVIGRLRKPGGMGPYAMFLKLLQIWADKYTVDEIEEKVRKFWWRYRVNRHKATVSTPAIHAENYSPDDHRNDHRPFLYPDFSYQFERIREKIEQIKREQ
;
A
#
# COMPACT_ATOMS: atom_id res chain seq x y z
N MET A 1 12.95 9.49 6.01
CA MET A 1 14.06 8.52 5.85
C MET A 1 14.25 8.25 4.36
N ALA A 2 15.15 9.00 3.73
CA ALA A 2 15.40 8.94 2.30
C ALA A 2 16.32 7.75 1.95
N SER A 3 16.18 7.24 0.74
CA SER A 3 17.23 6.45 0.07
C SER A 3 17.81 7.26 -1.09
N GLN A 4 18.81 6.71 -1.77
CA GLN A 4 19.44 7.28 -2.97
C GLN A 4 18.45 7.54 -4.12
N HIS A 5 17.24 6.97 -4.05
CA HIS A 5 16.18 7.13 -5.05
C HIS A 5 15.12 8.16 -4.65
N SER A 6 15.19 8.70 -3.43
CA SER A 6 14.20 9.67 -2.96
C SER A 6 14.42 11.04 -3.60
N SER A 7 13.32 11.64 -4.08
CA SER A 7 13.34 12.93 -4.76
C SER A 7 13.61 14.09 -3.80
N GLN A 8 13.91 15.27 -4.35
CA GLN A 8 14.05 16.48 -3.54
C GLN A 8 12.67 16.99 -3.11
N GLU A 9 11.69 16.86 -3.98
CA GLU A 9 10.31 17.31 -3.82
C GLU A 9 9.62 16.63 -2.62
N THR A 10 9.78 15.31 -2.45
CA THR A 10 9.19 14.59 -1.31
C THR A 10 9.83 15.00 0.02
N ARG A 11 11.13 15.31 0.02
CA ARG A 11 11.85 15.81 1.20
C ARG A 11 11.40 17.22 1.58
N GLU A 12 11.33 18.13 0.61
CA GLU A 12 10.88 19.49 0.84
C GLU A 12 9.44 19.56 1.35
N CYS A 13 8.56 18.69 0.84
CA CYS A 13 7.21 18.58 1.37
C CYS A 13 7.21 18.13 2.85
N ALA A 14 8.00 17.11 3.20
CA ALA A 14 8.06 16.60 4.56
C ALA A 14 8.60 17.67 5.54
N ASP A 15 9.66 18.38 5.14
CA ASP A 15 10.22 19.50 5.90
C ASP A 15 9.22 20.64 6.07
N GLY A 16 8.52 21.01 4.98
CA GLY A 16 7.50 22.07 5.00
C GLY A 16 6.32 21.72 5.90
N LEU A 17 5.80 20.50 5.80
CA LEU A 17 4.70 20.04 6.64
C LEU A 17 5.10 20.00 8.11
N ALA A 18 6.30 19.49 8.42
CA ALA A 18 6.80 19.44 9.78
C ALA A 18 6.91 20.84 10.43
N LYS A 19 7.30 21.85 9.64
CA LYS A 19 7.28 23.26 10.07
C LYS A 19 5.85 23.77 10.30
N ASN A 20 4.91 23.43 9.42
CA ASN A 20 3.51 23.85 9.57
C ASN A 20 2.85 23.28 10.84
N VAL A 21 3.20 22.05 11.24
CA VAL A 21 2.63 21.40 12.43
C VAL A 21 3.51 21.49 13.68
N ASN A 22 4.66 22.18 13.58
CA ASN A 22 5.65 22.35 14.65
C ASN A 22 6.12 21.02 15.27
N SER A 23 6.42 20.03 14.43
CA SER A 23 7.00 18.75 14.87
C SER A 23 8.53 18.78 14.88
N ASN A 24 9.17 18.03 15.78
CA ASN A 24 10.61 17.77 15.71
C ASN A 24 10.92 16.87 14.51
N HIS A 25 11.53 17.43 13.46
CA HIS A 25 11.78 16.75 12.19
C HIS A 25 13.21 16.25 12.06
N VAL A 26 13.36 15.03 11.55
CA VAL A 26 14.67 14.40 11.35
C VAL A 26 14.75 13.79 9.96
N GLY A 27 15.61 14.38 9.12
CA GLY A 27 16.02 13.82 7.84
C GLY A 27 17.24 12.89 8.01
N ILE A 28 17.13 11.65 7.55
CA ILE A 28 18.24 10.68 7.49
C ILE A 28 18.24 9.94 6.16
N PHE A 29 19.42 9.47 5.76
CA PHE A 29 19.65 8.58 4.63
C PHE A 29 19.90 7.15 5.11
N ILE A 30 19.28 6.17 4.47
CA ILE A 30 19.36 4.76 4.89
C ILE A 30 20.38 3.94 4.08
N ASP A 31 20.99 4.52 3.06
CA ASP A 31 21.79 3.81 2.04
C ASP A 31 23.00 3.08 2.62
N SER A 32 23.65 3.64 3.64
CA SER A 32 24.76 2.98 4.34
C SER A 32 24.31 1.71 5.06
N VAL A 33 23.13 1.72 5.68
CA VAL A 33 22.54 0.57 6.38
C VAL A 33 22.10 -0.50 5.37
N VAL A 34 21.48 -0.08 4.26
CA VAL A 34 21.11 -0.97 3.16
C VAL A 34 22.35 -1.67 2.61
N SER A 35 23.40 -0.90 2.31
CA SER A 35 24.65 -1.42 1.75
C SER A 35 25.35 -2.40 2.70
N ALA A 36 25.33 -2.13 4.01
CA ALA A 36 25.87 -3.04 5.01
C ALA A 36 25.13 -4.39 5.03
N LEU A 37 23.79 -4.38 4.99
CA LEU A 37 23.00 -5.61 4.96
C LEU A 37 23.20 -6.40 3.65
N LEU A 38 23.29 -5.71 2.51
CA LEU A 38 23.60 -6.35 1.24
C LEU A 38 25.01 -6.93 1.22
N GLY A 39 25.99 -6.29 1.87
CA GLY A 39 27.34 -6.82 2.04
C GLY A 39 27.39 -8.11 2.85
N VAL A 40 26.59 -8.21 3.91
CA VAL A 40 26.43 -9.46 4.68
C VAL A 40 25.82 -10.56 3.79
N PHE A 41 24.77 -10.24 3.04
CA PHE A 41 24.15 -11.19 2.12
C PHE A 41 25.13 -11.67 1.04
N GLN A 42 25.90 -10.76 0.44
CA GLN A 42 26.92 -11.10 -0.56
C GLN A 42 28.00 -12.00 0.03
N THR A 43 28.43 -11.77 1.26
CA THR A 43 29.43 -12.62 1.92
C THR A 43 28.89 -14.04 2.17
N ALA A 44 27.60 -14.16 2.51
CA ALA A 44 26.96 -15.45 2.79
C ALA A 44 26.64 -16.25 1.51
N TYR A 45 26.20 -15.58 0.44
CA TYR A 45 25.68 -16.23 -0.77
C TYR A 45 26.53 -16.03 -2.02
N SER A 46 27.61 -15.25 -1.96
CA SER A 46 28.45 -14.86 -3.10
C SER A 46 27.66 -14.28 -4.27
N PHE A 47 26.54 -13.64 -3.96
CA PHE A 47 25.56 -13.12 -4.92
C PHE A 47 25.10 -11.74 -4.47
N MET A 48 24.99 -10.80 -5.40
CA MET A 48 24.50 -9.44 -5.15
C MET A 48 23.27 -9.18 -6.03
N PRO A 49 22.10 -8.90 -5.45
CA PRO A 49 20.91 -8.59 -6.23
C PRO A 49 21.04 -7.23 -6.95
N SER A 50 20.38 -7.10 -8.10
CA SER A 50 20.37 -5.87 -8.91
C SER A 50 18.96 -5.37 -9.24
N PHE A 51 18.79 -4.04 -9.26
CA PHE A 51 17.57 -3.40 -9.77
C PHE A 51 17.39 -3.55 -11.29
N THR A 52 18.44 -3.90 -12.02
CA THR A 52 18.41 -4.11 -13.47
C THR A 52 18.25 -5.58 -13.85
N SER A 53 18.08 -6.49 -12.88
CA SER A 53 17.88 -7.90 -13.14
C SER A 53 16.54 -8.14 -13.86
N SER A 54 16.51 -9.14 -14.75
CA SER A 54 15.26 -9.62 -15.35
C SER A 54 14.40 -10.42 -14.36
N ASP A 55 14.99 -10.89 -13.27
CA ASP A 55 14.26 -11.58 -12.21
C ASP A 55 13.67 -10.58 -11.21
N ASN A 56 12.35 -10.40 -11.29
CA ASN A 56 11.62 -9.48 -10.43
C ASN A 56 11.80 -9.78 -8.92
N ARG A 57 12.20 -11.00 -8.53
CA ARG A 57 12.46 -11.33 -7.12
C ARG A 57 13.60 -10.50 -6.53
N GLU A 58 14.63 -10.19 -7.31
CA GLU A 58 15.75 -9.35 -6.87
C GLU A 58 15.30 -7.91 -6.63
N ILE A 59 14.57 -7.35 -7.60
CA ILE A 59 14.01 -6.00 -7.52
C ILE A 59 13.10 -5.87 -6.29
N MET A 60 12.19 -6.84 -6.10
CA MET A 60 11.31 -6.87 -4.93
C MET A 60 12.09 -7.00 -3.62
N ALA A 61 13.14 -7.82 -3.56
CA ALA A 61 13.95 -7.98 -2.36
C ALA A 61 14.66 -6.67 -1.96
N LEU A 62 15.22 -5.95 -2.95
CA LEU A 62 15.88 -4.66 -2.76
C LEU A 62 14.91 -3.56 -2.30
N GLN A 63 13.67 -3.55 -2.79
CA GLN A 63 12.64 -2.64 -2.30
C GLN A 63 12.22 -3.00 -0.86
N ASN A 64 11.97 -4.28 -0.61
CA ASN A 64 11.52 -4.78 0.70
C ASN A 64 12.56 -4.50 1.80
N ILE A 65 13.86 -4.64 1.53
CA ILE A 65 14.89 -4.39 2.55
C ILE A 65 14.93 -2.91 2.94
N GLN A 66 14.85 -2.00 1.96
CA GLN A 66 14.74 -0.57 2.23
C GLN A 66 13.49 -0.25 3.07
N ALA A 67 12.35 -0.88 2.76
CA ALA A 67 11.10 -0.69 3.52
C ALA A 67 11.23 -1.15 4.98
N ARG A 68 11.84 -2.33 5.23
CA ARG A 68 12.03 -2.89 6.57
C ARG A 68 13.05 -2.12 7.42
N ILE A 69 14.13 -1.64 6.82
CA ILE A 69 15.13 -0.82 7.54
C ILE A 69 14.48 0.44 8.10
N ARG A 70 13.57 1.07 7.35
CA ARG A 70 12.83 2.24 7.85
C ARG A 70 12.01 1.93 9.09
N MET A 71 11.39 0.74 9.16
CA MET A 71 10.68 0.29 10.37
C MET A 71 11.62 0.13 11.56
N VAL A 72 12.76 -0.54 11.36
CA VAL A 72 13.76 -0.74 12.43
C VAL A 72 14.25 0.60 12.97
N LEU A 73 14.57 1.55 12.07
CA LEU A 73 15.01 2.89 12.46
C LEU A 73 13.90 3.69 13.14
N ALA A 74 12.64 3.55 12.71
CA ALA A 74 11.51 4.24 13.31
C ALA A 74 11.32 3.82 14.77
N TYR A 75 11.40 2.52 15.07
CA TYR A 75 11.33 2.01 16.43
C TYR A 75 12.54 2.40 17.28
N LEU A 76 13.75 2.38 16.71
CA LEU A 76 14.95 2.86 17.40
C LEU A 76 14.81 4.34 17.81
N MET A 77 14.32 5.18 16.89
CA MET A 77 14.03 6.59 17.18
C MET A 77 12.92 6.74 18.21
N ALA A 78 11.84 5.97 18.10
CA ALA A 78 10.74 6.04 19.05
C ALA A 78 11.19 5.72 20.49
N GLN A 79 12.12 4.78 20.64
CA GLN A 79 12.66 4.38 21.93
C GLN A 79 13.69 5.35 22.50
N LEU A 80 14.49 6.04 21.66
CA LEU A 80 15.64 6.83 22.11
C LEU A 80 15.55 8.34 21.86
N ALA A 81 14.63 8.83 21.04
CA ALA A 81 14.56 10.25 20.69
C ALA A 81 14.39 11.14 21.92
N LEU A 82 13.58 10.72 22.89
CA LEU A 82 13.37 11.49 24.13
C LEU A 82 14.59 11.49 25.05
N VAL A 83 15.43 10.47 25.00
CA VAL A 83 16.69 10.41 25.78
C VAL A 83 17.62 11.55 25.35
N LYS A 84 17.76 11.78 24.04
CA LYS A 84 18.55 12.90 23.49
C LYS A 84 18.03 14.25 23.95
N GLU A 85 16.71 14.39 24.07
CA GLU A 85 16.05 15.62 24.52
C GLU A 85 16.02 15.76 26.06
N GLY A 86 16.62 14.83 26.81
CA GLY A 86 16.62 14.85 28.28
C GLY A 86 15.23 14.64 28.88
N ARG A 87 14.33 13.98 28.15
CA ARG A 87 12.92 13.76 28.54
C ARG A 87 12.68 12.28 28.90
N PRO A 88 11.84 12.00 29.91
CA PRO A 88 11.49 10.63 30.26
C PRO A 88 10.52 10.01 29.23
N GLY A 89 10.49 8.68 29.16
CA GLY A 89 9.53 7.90 28.38
C GLY A 89 10.01 7.52 26.97
N GLY A 90 9.07 7.02 26.16
CA GLY A 90 9.26 6.67 24.75
C GLY A 90 8.09 7.18 23.90
N LEU A 91 8.22 7.06 22.59
CA LEU A 91 7.19 7.47 21.62
C LEU A 91 6.43 6.26 21.10
N LEU A 92 5.16 6.46 20.73
CA LEU A 92 4.40 5.49 19.94
C LEU A 92 4.71 5.71 18.45
N VAL A 93 4.96 4.62 17.73
CA VAL A 93 5.13 4.64 16.27
C VAL A 93 3.74 4.66 15.63
N LEU A 94 3.53 5.61 14.71
CA LEU A 94 2.29 5.73 13.94
C LEU A 94 2.46 5.10 12.56
N GLY A 95 1.54 4.21 12.19
CA GLY A 95 1.44 3.64 10.85
C GLY A 95 0.63 4.55 9.91
N THR A 96 0.84 4.40 8.61
CA THR A 96 0.18 5.23 7.59
C THR A 96 -0.38 4.44 6.40
N ALA A 97 -0.58 3.12 6.56
CA ALA A 97 -1.30 2.34 5.57
C ALA A 97 -2.76 2.82 5.50
N ASN A 98 -3.40 2.74 4.32
CA ASN A 98 -4.82 3.03 4.16
C ASN A 98 -5.63 1.75 3.93
N VAL A 99 -6.96 1.87 3.94
CA VAL A 99 -7.86 0.72 3.87
C VAL A 99 -7.79 -0.03 2.53
N ASP A 100 -7.57 0.70 1.43
CA ASP A 100 -7.59 0.14 0.08
C ASP A 100 -6.31 -0.67 -0.20
N GLU A 101 -5.15 -0.14 0.18
CA GLU A 101 -3.87 -0.88 0.13
C GLU A 101 -3.88 -2.09 1.06
N SER A 102 -4.42 -1.93 2.28
CA SER A 102 -4.55 -3.01 3.25
C SER A 102 -5.46 -4.12 2.72
N LEU A 103 -6.50 -3.79 1.94
CA LEU A 103 -7.45 -4.75 1.38
C LEU A 103 -6.79 -5.68 0.37
N VAL A 104 -5.94 -5.17 -0.51
CA VAL A 104 -5.19 -5.98 -1.49
C VAL A 104 -3.82 -6.45 -0.98
N GLY A 105 -3.46 -6.03 0.24
CA GLY A 105 -2.17 -6.28 0.88
C GLY A 105 -0.99 -5.71 0.09
N TYR A 106 -1.18 -4.53 -0.50
CA TYR A 106 -0.15 -3.75 -1.19
C TYR A 106 0.70 -3.00 -0.16
N LEU A 107 1.54 -3.76 0.54
CA LEU A 107 2.51 -3.31 1.55
C LEU A 107 3.62 -4.34 1.70
N THR A 108 4.76 -3.94 2.25
CA THR A 108 5.81 -4.91 2.61
C THR A 108 5.53 -5.43 4.02
N LYS A 109 5.43 -6.75 4.18
CA LYS A 109 5.23 -7.33 5.52
C LYS A 109 6.40 -6.94 6.43
N TYR A 110 6.08 -6.27 7.55
CA TYR A 110 7.02 -5.70 8.53
C TYR A 110 7.84 -4.49 8.06
N ASP A 111 7.31 -3.67 7.16
CA ASP A 111 7.79 -2.29 6.94
C ASP A 111 7.09 -1.29 7.87
N CYS A 112 7.15 0.01 7.58
CA CYS A 112 6.48 1.07 8.34
C CYS A 112 4.94 0.98 8.33
N SER A 113 4.33 0.05 7.58
CA SER A 113 2.93 -0.35 7.78
C SER A 113 2.70 -1.08 9.10
N SER A 114 3.78 -1.57 9.72
CA SER A 114 3.82 -2.26 11.01
C SER A 114 4.35 -1.30 12.07
N ALA A 115 3.42 -0.65 12.75
CA ALA A 115 3.58 0.32 13.81
C ALA A 115 2.71 -0.05 15.03
N ASP A 116 2.68 0.79 16.06
CA ASP A 116 1.91 0.54 17.28
C ASP A 116 0.41 0.78 17.06
N ILE A 117 0.06 1.89 16.40
CA ILE A 117 -1.31 2.25 16.02
C ILE A 117 -1.34 2.93 14.65
N ASN A 118 -2.44 2.77 13.90
CA ASN A 118 -2.63 3.41 12.59
C ASN A 118 -3.90 4.30 12.58
N PRO A 119 -3.76 5.63 12.66
CA PRO A 119 -4.90 6.55 12.67
C PRO A 119 -5.63 6.69 11.31
N ILE A 120 -5.08 6.15 10.22
CA ILE A 120 -5.70 6.24 8.88
C ILE A 120 -5.93 4.87 8.23
N GLY A 121 -5.65 3.78 8.95
CA GLY A 121 -5.70 2.41 8.44
C GLY A 121 -7.05 1.95 7.92
N SER A 122 -8.12 2.61 8.34
CA SER A 122 -9.48 2.34 7.86
C SER A 122 -10.05 3.46 7.00
N VAL A 123 -9.26 4.42 6.50
CA VAL A 123 -9.74 5.52 5.64
C VAL A 123 -9.40 5.21 4.17
N SER A 124 -10.34 5.51 3.26
CA SER A 124 -10.13 5.34 1.81
C SER A 124 -9.06 6.29 1.26
N LYS A 125 -8.32 5.87 0.24
CA LYS A 125 -7.31 6.71 -0.44
C LYS A 125 -7.95 7.98 -1.01
N ILE A 126 -9.19 7.87 -1.50
CA ILE A 126 -9.95 8.99 -2.04
C ILE A 126 -10.23 10.03 -0.95
N ASP A 127 -10.69 9.58 0.22
CA ASP A 127 -11.01 10.50 1.31
C ASP A 127 -9.76 11.07 1.99
N LEU A 128 -8.64 10.32 1.99
CA LEU A 128 -7.33 10.87 2.37
C LEU A 128 -6.91 12.02 1.46
N ARG A 129 -7.07 11.90 0.13
CA ARG A 129 -6.77 13.01 -0.80
C ARG A 129 -7.65 14.23 -0.52
N LYS A 130 -8.96 14.05 -0.34
CA LYS A 130 -9.88 15.13 0.04
C LYS A 130 -9.51 15.76 1.39
N PHE A 131 -9.07 14.96 2.35
CA PHE A 131 -8.62 15.45 3.65
C PHE A 131 -7.37 16.32 3.53
N LEU A 132 -6.41 15.94 2.69
CA LEU A 132 -5.23 16.77 2.40
C LEU A 132 -5.61 18.09 1.72
N GLU A 133 -6.55 18.06 0.76
CA GLU A 133 -7.08 19.28 0.14
C GLU A 133 -7.77 20.20 1.16
N LEU A 134 -8.56 19.62 2.07
CA LEU A 134 -9.17 20.37 3.16
C LEU A 134 -8.09 20.99 4.06
N ALA A 135 -7.05 20.24 4.40
CA ALA A 135 -5.96 20.73 5.23
C ALA A 135 -5.18 21.88 4.57
N TYR A 136 -4.91 21.75 3.28
CA TYR A 136 -4.30 22.80 2.46
C TYR A 136 -5.16 24.08 2.48
N ASN A 137 -6.45 23.97 2.13
CA ASN A 137 -7.34 25.12 1.97
C ASN A 137 -7.70 25.79 3.30
N LYS A 138 -7.96 24.99 4.36
CA LYS A 138 -8.50 25.50 5.62
C LYS A 138 -7.42 25.89 6.63
N TYR A 139 -6.32 25.15 6.67
CA TYR A 139 -5.25 25.36 7.68
C TYR A 139 -3.99 26.00 7.08
N GLY A 140 -4.00 26.36 5.80
CA GLY A 140 -2.88 27.03 5.14
C GLY A 140 -1.62 26.17 5.07
N MET A 141 -1.76 24.84 5.06
CA MET A 141 -0.65 23.89 4.96
C MET A 141 -0.13 23.80 3.52
N THR A 142 0.45 24.89 3.03
CA THR A 142 0.81 25.06 1.60
C THR A 142 1.83 24.04 1.11
N ALA A 143 2.67 23.49 2.01
CA ALA A 143 3.61 22.42 1.71
C ALA A 143 2.93 21.17 1.13
N LEU A 144 1.64 20.94 1.42
CA LEU A 144 0.90 19.79 0.90
C LEU A 144 0.64 19.83 -0.61
N ARG A 145 0.77 20.98 -1.27
CA ARG A 145 0.39 21.12 -2.69
C ARG A 145 1.17 20.16 -3.59
N SER A 146 2.49 20.06 -3.40
CA SER A 146 3.33 19.18 -4.20
C SER A 146 2.92 17.72 -4.07
N VAL A 147 2.57 17.26 -2.87
CA VAL A 147 2.11 15.88 -2.64
C VAL A 147 0.70 15.64 -3.16
N ILE A 148 -0.21 16.61 -3.01
CA ILE A 148 -1.57 16.50 -3.57
C ILE A 148 -1.52 16.38 -5.10
N ASP A 149 -0.65 17.15 -5.76
CA ASP A 149 -0.51 17.14 -7.22
C ASP A 149 0.34 15.98 -7.75
N SER A 150 1.15 15.38 -6.88
CA SER A 150 1.99 14.25 -7.28
C SER A 150 1.15 13.01 -7.63
N VAL A 151 1.67 12.27 -8.61
CA VAL A 151 1.16 10.94 -8.93
C VAL A 151 1.63 9.97 -7.83
N PRO A 152 0.75 9.19 -7.19
CA PRO A 152 1.13 8.23 -6.17
C PRO A 152 2.11 7.18 -6.72
N THR A 153 3.32 7.19 -6.16
CA THR A 153 4.41 6.28 -6.55
C THR A 153 5.30 5.98 -5.34
N ALA A 154 5.93 4.80 -5.34
CA ALA A 154 6.96 4.44 -4.36
C ALA A 154 8.38 4.69 -4.92
N GLU A 155 9.10 5.65 -4.35
CA GLU A 155 10.49 6.00 -4.71
C GLU A 155 11.51 4.98 -4.13
N LEU A 156 11.30 3.69 -4.38
CA LEU A 156 12.14 2.59 -3.87
C LEU A 156 13.08 1.99 -4.92
N ARG A 157 13.01 2.47 -6.16
CA ARG A 157 13.79 1.99 -7.30
C ARG A 157 14.37 3.16 -8.10
N PRO A 158 15.46 2.95 -8.87
CA PRO A 158 16.01 3.99 -9.74
C PRO A 158 14.96 4.54 -10.70
N LEU A 159 15.03 5.83 -10.98
CA LEU A 159 14.27 6.44 -12.06
C LEU A 159 14.79 5.90 -13.40
N VAL A 160 13.88 5.52 -14.30
CA VAL A 160 14.21 5.22 -15.70
C VAL A 160 13.99 6.50 -16.49
N ASP A 161 15.02 6.99 -17.18
CA ASP A 161 15.00 8.27 -17.92
C ASP A 161 14.53 9.49 -17.10
N GLY A 162 14.86 9.51 -15.81
CA GLY A 162 14.49 10.62 -14.91
C GLY A 162 13.00 10.69 -14.57
N LYS A 163 12.21 9.65 -14.91
CA LYS A 163 10.79 9.56 -14.58
C LYS A 163 10.50 8.34 -13.71
N VAL A 164 9.51 8.49 -12.83
CA VAL A 164 8.96 7.36 -12.09
C VAL A 164 8.09 6.56 -13.05
N GLU A 165 8.57 5.41 -13.49
CA GLU A 165 7.90 4.62 -14.54
C GLU A 165 6.61 3.92 -14.08
N GLN A 166 6.35 3.77 -12.78
CA GLN A 166 5.26 2.92 -12.30
C GLN A 166 4.53 3.53 -11.11
N THR A 167 3.21 3.66 -11.27
CA THR A 167 2.27 4.15 -10.26
C THR A 167 1.75 3.00 -9.41
N ASP A 168 1.33 3.29 -8.18
CA ASP A 168 0.75 2.29 -7.29
C ASP A 168 -0.42 1.55 -7.97
N GLU A 169 -1.31 2.29 -8.65
CA GLU A 169 -2.47 1.71 -9.35
C GLU A 169 -2.05 0.80 -10.51
N SER A 170 -0.97 1.13 -11.22
CA SER A 170 -0.44 0.29 -12.29
C SER A 170 0.19 -1.01 -11.74
N GLU A 171 0.84 -0.96 -10.57
CA GLU A 171 1.32 -2.16 -9.89
C GLU A 171 0.15 -3.01 -9.41
N ILE A 172 -0.81 -2.40 -8.71
CA ILE A 172 -2.00 -3.07 -8.22
C ILE A 172 -2.82 -3.67 -9.37
N GLY A 173 -2.87 -2.98 -10.52
CA GLY A 173 -3.68 -3.35 -11.68
C GLY A 173 -5.16 -2.98 -11.54
N LEU A 174 -5.49 -2.13 -10.57
CA LEU A 174 -6.81 -1.59 -10.26
C LEU A 174 -6.66 -0.16 -9.74
N THR A 175 -7.59 0.72 -10.10
CA THR A 175 -7.62 2.08 -9.54
C THR A 175 -8.14 2.08 -8.10
N TYR A 176 -7.84 3.11 -7.32
CA TYR A 176 -8.39 3.27 -5.98
C TYR A 176 -9.92 3.40 -5.99
N GLU A 177 -10.50 3.95 -7.05
CA GLU A 177 -11.96 4.00 -7.25
C GLU A 177 -12.55 2.60 -7.45
N GLU A 178 -11.91 1.78 -8.29
CA GLU A 178 -12.30 0.39 -8.51
C GLU A 178 -12.17 -0.43 -7.22
N LEU A 179 -11.06 -0.27 -6.48
CA LEU A 179 -10.84 -0.94 -5.20
C LEU A 179 -11.90 -0.57 -4.16
N SER A 180 -12.30 0.70 -4.09
CA SER A 180 -13.31 1.14 -3.14
C SER A 180 -14.69 0.54 -3.47
N VAL A 181 -15.05 0.44 -4.75
CA VAL A 181 -16.28 -0.26 -5.20
C VAL A 181 -16.21 -1.75 -4.86
N ILE A 182 -15.13 -2.42 -5.26
CA ILE A 182 -14.91 -3.86 -5.02
C ILE A 182 -14.90 -4.17 -3.52
N GLY A 183 -14.24 -3.34 -2.72
CA GLY A 183 -14.18 -3.44 -1.26
C GLY A 183 -15.58 -3.45 -0.65
N ARG A 184 -16.45 -2.51 -1.06
CA ARG A 184 -17.85 -2.43 -0.63
C ARG A 184 -18.71 -3.60 -1.08
N LEU A 185 -18.50 -4.12 -2.30
CA LEU A 185 -19.19 -5.31 -2.78
C LEU A 185 -18.78 -6.56 -2.00
N ARG A 186 -17.49 -6.72 -1.71
CA ARG A 186 -16.96 -7.80 -0.87
C ARG A 186 -17.52 -7.69 0.56
N LYS A 187 -17.45 -6.50 1.16
CA LYS A 187 -17.93 -6.21 2.51
C LYS A 187 -18.44 -4.77 2.60
N PRO A 188 -19.66 -4.52 3.10
CA PRO A 188 -20.59 -5.47 3.70
C PRO A 188 -21.38 -6.31 2.68
N GLY A 189 -21.21 -6.09 1.37
CA GLY A 189 -22.03 -6.76 0.34
C GLY A 189 -21.96 -8.29 0.33
N GLY A 190 -20.94 -8.90 0.95
CA GLY A 190 -20.83 -10.35 1.10
C GLY A 190 -20.59 -11.09 -0.21
N MET A 191 -20.16 -10.39 -1.27
CA MET A 191 -20.02 -10.97 -2.59
C MET A 191 -18.67 -11.67 -2.75
N GLY A 192 -18.70 -12.98 -2.99
CA GLY A 192 -17.56 -13.75 -3.50
C GLY A 192 -17.29 -13.47 -4.98
N PRO A 193 -16.28 -14.13 -5.61
CA PRO A 193 -15.84 -13.81 -6.97
C PRO A 193 -16.96 -13.79 -8.02
N TYR A 194 -17.80 -14.84 -8.06
CA TYR A 194 -18.88 -14.95 -9.05
C TYR A 194 -19.98 -13.90 -8.84
N ALA A 195 -20.46 -13.73 -7.61
CA ALA A 195 -21.49 -12.73 -7.29
C ALA A 195 -21.00 -11.30 -7.56
N MET A 196 -19.72 -11.03 -7.25
CA MET A 196 -19.07 -9.76 -7.53
C MET A 196 -19.02 -9.50 -9.03
N PHE A 197 -18.59 -10.48 -9.82
CA PHE A 197 -18.59 -10.38 -11.28
C PHE A 197 -19.98 -10.03 -11.84
N LEU A 198 -21.03 -10.76 -11.44
CA LEU A 198 -22.40 -10.47 -11.87
C LEU A 198 -22.85 -9.06 -11.50
N LYS A 199 -22.46 -8.57 -10.31
CA LYS A 199 -22.83 -7.23 -9.88
C LYS A 199 -22.07 -6.15 -10.64
N LEU A 200 -20.79 -6.37 -10.90
CA LEU A 200 -19.96 -5.44 -11.68
C LEU A 200 -20.40 -5.38 -13.14
N LEU A 201 -20.89 -6.47 -13.73
CA LEU A 201 -21.53 -6.44 -15.06
C LEU A 201 -22.68 -5.42 -15.14
N GLN A 202 -23.38 -5.16 -14.04
CA GLN A 202 -24.45 -4.16 -13.98
C GLN A 202 -23.92 -2.75 -13.72
N ILE A 203 -22.97 -2.62 -12.80
CA ILE A 203 -22.46 -1.31 -12.33
C ILE A 203 -21.48 -0.69 -13.34
N TRP A 204 -20.74 -1.51 -14.08
CA TRP A 204 -19.69 -1.10 -15.01
C TRP A 204 -20.03 -1.38 -16.48
N ALA A 205 -21.30 -1.66 -16.79
CA ALA A 205 -21.76 -1.98 -18.15
C ALA A 205 -21.41 -0.90 -19.18
N ASP A 206 -21.38 0.36 -18.75
CA ASP A 206 -21.09 1.54 -19.56
C ASP A 206 -19.60 1.88 -19.63
N LYS A 207 -18.77 1.25 -18.80
CA LYS A 207 -17.34 1.61 -18.63
C LYS A 207 -16.38 0.56 -19.14
N TYR A 208 -16.72 -0.72 -18.99
CA TYR A 208 -15.83 -1.84 -19.28
C TYR A 208 -16.57 -2.94 -20.04
N THR A 209 -15.83 -3.63 -20.90
CA THR A 209 -16.27 -4.86 -21.54
C THR A 209 -16.40 -6.01 -20.53
N VAL A 210 -17.13 -7.05 -20.90
CA VAL A 210 -17.29 -8.27 -20.08
C VAL A 210 -15.93 -8.89 -19.72
N ASP A 211 -15.01 -8.95 -20.68
CA ASP A 211 -13.68 -9.54 -20.49
C ASP A 211 -12.80 -8.66 -19.58
N GLU A 212 -12.88 -7.33 -19.67
CA GLU A 212 -12.17 -6.43 -18.74
C GLU A 212 -12.69 -6.53 -17.30
N ILE A 213 -14.01 -6.68 -17.12
CA ILE A 213 -14.61 -6.87 -15.79
C ILE A 213 -14.15 -8.19 -15.18
N GLU A 214 -14.09 -9.26 -15.98
CA GLU A 214 -13.55 -10.56 -15.57
C GLU A 214 -12.11 -10.44 -15.09
N GLU A 215 -11.26 -9.77 -15.88
CA GLU A 215 -9.85 -9.58 -15.57
C GLU A 215 -9.66 -8.81 -14.26
N LYS A 216 -10.45 -7.75 -14.05
CA LYS A 216 -10.42 -6.95 -12.80
C LYS A 216 -10.83 -7.78 -11.58
N VAL A 217 -11.89 -8.58 -11.67
CA VAL A 217 -12.32 -9.50 -10.59
C VAL A 217 -11.23 -10.52 -10.29
N ARG A 218 -10.64 -11.11 -11.33
CA ARG A 218 -9.56 -12.10 -11.20
C ARG A 218 -8.34 -11.50 -10.53
N LYS A 219 -7.89 -10.31 -10.98
CA LYS A 219 -6.76 -9.57 -10.38
C LYS A 219 -6.99 -9.27 -8.92
N PHE A 220 -8.17 -8.74 -8.56
CA PHE A 220 -8.52 -8.45 -7.17
C PHE A 220 -8.43 -9.71 -6.29
N TRP A 221 -9.14 -10.79 -6.65
CA TRP A 221 -9.18 -11.99 -5.82
C TRP A 221 -7.85 -12.72 -5.77
N TRP A 222 -7.04 -12.66 -6.84
CA TRP A 222 -5.67 -13.15 -6.80
C TRP A 222 -4.81 -12.36 -5.81
N ARG A 223 -4.82 -11.02 -5.86
CA ARG A 223 -4.07 -10.19 -4.90
C ARG A 223 -4.54 -10.39 -3.47
N TYR A 224 -5.86 -10.35 -3.26
CA TYR A 224 -6.49 -10.54 -1.97
C TYR A 224 -6.05 -11.88 -1.34
N ARG A 225 -6.12 -12.99 -2.09
CA ARG A 225 -5.83 -14.31 -1.54
C ARG A 225 -4.36 -14.52 -1.20
N VAL A 226 -3.44 -14.07 -2.08
CA VAL A 226 -2.00 -14.29 -1.87
C VAL A 226 -1.46 -13.39 -0.76
N ASN A 227 -2.08 -12.23 -0.53
CA ASN A 227 -1.62 -11.25 0.46
C ASN A 227 -2.44 -11.24 1.76
N ARG A 228 -3.52 -12.03 1.91
CA ARG A 228 -4.36 -11.97 3.13
C ARG A 228 -3.57 -12.21 4.41
N HIS A 229 -2.55 -13.06 4.36
CA HIS A 229 -1.65 -13.33 5.48
C HIS A 229 -0.96 -12.06 6.06
N LYS A 230 -0.95 -10.94 5.33
CA LYS A 230 -0.45 -9.64 5.83
C LYS A 230 -1.44 -8.99 6.80
N ALA A 231 -2.75 -9.14 6.58
CA ALA A 231 -3.80 -8.58 7.42
C ALA A 231 -3.78 -9.13 8.87
N THR A 232 -3.29 -10.37 9.04
CA THR A 232 -3.19 -11.04 10.35
C THR A 232 -2.22 -10.39 11.34
N VAL A 233 -1.31 -9.57 10.83
CA VAL A 233 -0.29 -8.84 11.60
C VAL A 233 -0.33 -7.34 11.30
N SER A 234 -1.41 -6.86 10.68
CA SER A 234 -1.58 -5.45 10.39
C SER A 234 -1.70 -4.66 11.69
N THR A 235 -1.11 -3.46 11.71
CA THR A 235 -1.24 -2.55 12.85
C THR A 235 -2.70 -2.24 13.16
N PRO A 236 -3.10 -2.29 14.44
CA PRO A 236 -4.45 -1.89 14.85
C PRO A 236 -4.77 -0.49 14.36
N ALA A 237 -5.83 -0.38 13.58
CA ALA A 237 -6.27 0.88 13.00
C ALA A 237 -7.53 1.41 13.70
N ILE A 238 -7.72 2.72 13.66
CA ILE A 238 -9.04 3.27 13.97
C ILE A 238 -10.06 2.69 13.01
N HIS A 239 -11.29 2.48 13.46
CA HIS A 239 -12.37 2.04 12.59
C HIS A 239 -13.09 3.25 11.99
N ALA A 240 -13.20 3.31 10.66
CA ALA A 240 -13.88 4.39 9.96
C ALA A 240 -14.75 3.87 8.81
N GLU A 241 -14.21 2.94 8.01
CA GLU A 241 -14.89 2.33 6.87
C GLU A 241 -15.47 0.94 7.21
N ASN A 242 -16.74 0.74 6.83
CA ASN A 242 -17.43 -0.53 7.05
C ASN A 242 -16.83 -1.70 6.24
N TYR A 243 -16.08 -1.39 5.18
CA TYR A 243 -15.41 -2.38 4.32
C TYR A 243 -13.97 -2.72 4.77
N SER A 244 -13.56 -2.24 5.95
CA SER A 244 -12.21 -2.48 6.49
C SER A 244 -11.83 -3.98 6.51
N PRO A 245 -10.64 -4.34 6.01
CA PRO A 245 -10.15 -5.72 5.99
C PRO A 245 -9.53 -6.18 7.31
N ASP A 246 -9.65 -5.41 8.39
CA ASP A 246 -9.12 -5.73 9.73
C ASP A 246 -9.51 -7.15 10.17
N ASP A 247 -8.52 -8.01 10.37
CA ASP A 247 -8.72 -9.43 10.70
C ASP A 247 -8.93 -9.67 12.20
N HIS A 248 -8.64 -8.68 13.06
CA HIS A 248 -8.70 -8.86 14.50
C HIS A 248 -10.13 -8.76 15.04
N ARG A 249 -10.96 -7.89 14.47
CA ARG A 249 -12.30 -7.58 15.00
C ARG A 249 -13.35 -7.46 13.92
N ASN A 250 -13.04 -6.81 12.80
CA ASN A 250 -14.07 -6.46 11.83
C ASN A 250 -14.37 -7.62 10.86
N ASP A 251 -13.35 -8.18 10.22
CA ASP A 251 -13.47 -9.01 9.02
C ASP A 251 -12.71 -10.34 9.18
N HIS A 252 -13.22 -11.22 10.03
CA HIS A 252 -12.65 -12.54 10.27
C HIS A 252 -12.72 -13.42 9.03
N ARG A 253 -11.56 -13.85 8.52
CA ARG A 253 -11.46 -14.62 7.28
C ARG A 253 -10.32 -15.65 7.34
N PRO A 254 -10.34 -16.69 6.50
CA PRO A 254 -9.15 -17.51 6.26
C PRO A 254 -8.00 -16.63 5.77
N PHE A 255 -6.76 -16.99 6.10
CA PHE A 255 -5.56 -16.36 5.53
C PHE A 255 -4.73 -17.34 4.67
N LEU A 256 -5.13 -18.61 4.65
CA LEU A 256 -4.69 -19.63 3.70
C LEU A 256 -5.89 -19.95 2.78
N TYR A 257 -5.86 -19.39 1.58
CA TYR A 257 -6.96 -19.52 0.61
C TYR A 257 -6.64 -20.53 -0.49
N PRO A 258 -7.67 -21.20 -1.05
CA PRO A 258 -7.54 -21.97 -2.29
C PRO A 258 -7.36 -21.03 -3.49
N ASP A 259 -7.27 -21.61 -4.69
CA ASP A 259 -7.11 -20.88 -5.94
C ASP A 259 -8.37 -20.25 -6.53
N PHE A 260 -9.53 -20.51 -5.91
CA PHE A 260 -10.85 -20.11 -6.43
C PHE A 260 -11.14 -20.63 -7.85
N SER A 261 -10.50 -21.75 -8.25
CA SER A 261 -10.67 -22.40 -9.56
C SER A 261 -12.14 -22.62 -9.91
N TYR A 262 -12.94 -23.16 -8.99
CA TYR A 262 -14.37 -23.36 -9.17
C TYR A 262 -15.10 -22.05 -9.48
N GLN A 263 -14.88 -21.00 -8.70
CA GLN A 263 -15.54 -19.70 -8.90
C GLN A 263 -15.15 -19.06 -10.23
N PHE A 264 -13.88 -19.16 -10.63
CA PHE A 264 -13.42 -18.64 -11.92
C PHE A 264 -13.88 -19.49 -13.12
N GLU A 265 -14.16 -20.78 -12.95
CA GLU A 265 -14.85 -21.59 -13.96
C GLU A 265 -16.29 -21.12 -14.14
N ARG A 266 -17.04 -20.89 -13.05
CA ARG A 266 -18.40 -20.37 -13.12
C ARG A 266 -18.49 -19.01 -13.82
N ILE A 267 -17.49 -18.14 -13.61
CA ILE A 267 -17.40 -16.86 -14.34
C ILE A 267 -17.22 -17.11 -15.84
N ARG A 268 -16.29 -17.99 -16.23
CA ARG A 268 -16.06 -18.35 -17.65
C ARG A 268 -17.31 -18.92 -18.31
N GLU A 269 -17.98 -19.88 -17.68
CA GLU A 269 -19.26 -20.43 -18.17
C GLU A 269 -20.31 -19.33 -18.37
N LYS A 270 -20.37 -18.35 -17.47
CA LYS A 270 -21.32 -17.23 -17.58
C LYS A 270 -20.96 -16.28 -18.72
N ILE A 271 -19.68 -16.04 -18.96
CA ILE A 271 -19.21 -15.23 -20.09
C ILE A 271 -19.58 -15.90 -21.41
N GLU A 272 -19.35 -17.21 -21.53
CA GLU A 272 -19.75 -17.98 -22.71
C GLU A 272 -21.26 -17.94 -22.94
N GLN A 273 -22.07 -17.97 -21.87
CA GLN A 273 -23.51 -17.78 -21.99
C GLN A 273 -23.86 -16.39 -22.54
N ILE A 274 -23.27 -15.33 -21.99
CA ILE A 274 -23.53 -13.94 -22.44
C ILE A 274 -23.13 -13.77 -23.91
N LYS A 275 -21.99 -14.32 -24.34
CA LYS A 275 -21.51 -14.26 -25.73
C LYS A 275 -22.42 -15.01 -26.71
N ARG A 276 -23.21 -15.98 -26.27
CA ARG A 276 -24.21 -16.68 -27.10
C ARG A 276 -25.55 -15.95 -27.19
N GLU A 277 -25.85 -15.07 -26.23
CA GLU A 277 -27.10 -14.31 -26.14
C GLU A 277 -27.01 -12.94 -26.83
N GLN A 278 -25.81 -12.54 -27.28
CA GLN A 278 -25.51 -11.34 -28.08
C GLN A 278 -25.44 -11.66 -29.57
#